data_AF-A0A520AUB5-F1
#
_entry.id   AF-A0A520AUB5-F1
#
_cell.length_a   1.000
_cell.length_b   1.000
_cell.length_c   1.000
_cell.angle_alpha   90.00
_cell.angle_beta   90.00
_cell.angle_gamma   90.00
#
_symmetry.space_group_name_H-M   'P 1'
#
loop_
_entity.id
_entity.type
_entity.pdbx_description
1 polymer ?
#
loop_
_entity_poly.entity_id
_entity_poly.type
_entity_poly.pdbx_seq_one_letter_code
_entity_poly.pdbx_strand_id
1 'polypeptide(L)' 'MDTNFYEQVYEVARLIPKGRVTSYGAIAKSLGAAKSSRMVGHAMSYAGTAHPYVPAHRVVNSSGLLTGKFH' A
#
# COMPACT_ATOMS: atom_id res chain seq x y z
N MET A 1 -12.94 -16.38 -7.58
CA MET A 1 -12.54 -15.09 -8.17
C MET A 1 -11.30 -14.65 -7.43
N ASP A 2 -10.13 -14.93 -7.98
CA ASP A 2 -8.87 -14.54 -7.37
C ASP A 2 -8.79 -13.01 -7.34
N THR A 3 -8.97 -12.42 -6.15
CA THR A 3 -8.79 -10.98 -5.97
C THR A 3 -7.35 -10.64 -6.31
N ASN A 4 -7.15 -9.78 -7.31
CA ASN A 4 -5.83 -9.32 -7.75
C ASN A 4 -5.03 -8.85 -6.51
N PHE A 5 -3.76 -9.23 -6.41
CA PHE A 5 -2.88 -8.81 -5.32
C PHE A 5 -2.91 -7.29 -5.07
N TYR A 6 -3.11 -6.49 -6.12
CA TYR A 6 -3.23 -5.04 -6.00
C TYR A 6 -4.51 -4.61 -5.28
N GLU A 7 -5.65 -5.27 -5.57
CA GLU A 7 -6.90 -5.02 -4.87
C GLU A 7 -6.81 -5.41 -3.40
N GLN A 8 -6.17 -6.54 -3.07
CA GLN A 8 -5.93 -6.93 -1.67
C GLN A 8 -5.07 -5.88 -0.94
N VAL A 9 -4.04 -5.35 -1.61
CA VAL A 9 -3.22 -4.24 -1.09
C VAL A 9 -4.06 -2.98 -0.87
N TYR A 10 -4.96 -2.65 -1.79
CA TYR A 10 -5.85 -1.49 -1.67
C TYR A 10 -6.86 -1.64 -0.52
N GLU A 11 -7.43 -2.82 -0.34
CA GLU A 11 -8.32 -3.12 0.79
C GLU A 11 -7.60 -2.88 2.12
N VAL A 12 -6.40 -3.42 2.29
CA VAL A 12 -5.60 -3.19 3.51
C VAL A 12 -5.25 -1.72 3.68
N ALA A 13 -4.87 -1.01 2.61
CA ALA A 13 -4.55 0.41 2.68
C ALA A 13 -5.75 1.27 3.11
N ARG A 14 -6.98 0.92 2.70
CA ARG A 14 -8.21 1.61 3.09
C ARG A 14 -8.53 1.47 4.59
N LEU A 15 -8.07 0.40 5.24
CA LEU A 15 -8.26 0.18 6.68
C LEU A 15 -7.38 1.08 7.54
N ILE A 16 -6.37 1.75 6.98
CA ILE A 16 -5.47 2.61 7.74
C ILE A 16 -6.25 3.88 8.19
N PRO A 17 -6.43 4.12 9.51
CA PRO A 17 -7.19 5.27 9.98
C PRO A 17 -6.48 6.60 9.72
N LYS A 18 -7.22 7.71 9.78
CA LYS A 18 -6.63 9.06 9.67
C LYS A 18 -5.61 9.29 10.80
N GLY A 19 -4.50 9.96 10.50
CA GLY A 19 -3.44 10.25 11.46
C GLY A 19 -2.50 9.07 11.77
N ARG A 20 -2.67 7.92 11.09
CA ARG A 20 -1.78 6.77 11.17
C ARG A 20 -1.19 6.45 9.81
N VAL A 21 -0.02 5.83 9.83
CA VAL A 21 0.69 5.35 8.65
C VAL A 21 1.12 3.89 8.86
N THR A 22 1.36 3.20 7.77
CA THR A 22 1.94 1.85 7.75
C THR A 22 3.04 1.78 6.69
N SER A 23 3.85 0.72 6.72
CA SER A 23 4.90 0.51 5.71
C SER A 23 4.49 -0.50 4.65
N TYR A 24 5.13 -0.43 3.47
CA TYR A 24 4.95 -1.44 2.41
C TYR A 24 5.15 -2.87 2.93
N GLY A 25 6.15 -3.07 3.78
CA GLY A 25 6.44 -4.39 4.36
C GLY A 25 5.42 -4.86 5.38
N ALA A 26 4.80 -3.94 6.13
CA ALA A 26 3.72 -4.30 7.04
C ALA A 26 2.49 -4.81 6.29
N ILE A 27 2.11 -4.16 5.19
CA ILE A 27 1.01 -4.62 4.32
C ILE A 27 1.37 -5.97 3.67
N ALA A 28 2.59 -6.11 3.14
CA ALA A 28 3.04 -7.36 2.54
C ALA A 28 2.98 -8.52 3.55
N LYS A 29 3.39 -8.26 4.80
CA LYS A 29 3.32 -9.24 5.89
C LYS A 29 1.88 -9.58 6.28
N SER A 30 0.96 -8.62 6.33
CA SER A 30 -0.44 -8.88 6.67
C SER A 30 -1.15 -9.75 5.63
N LEU A 31 -0.72 -9.67 4.37
CA LEU A 31 -1.22 -10.49 3.26
C LEU A 31 -0.52 -11.86 3.15
N GLY A 32 0.34 -12.24 4.11
CA GLY A 32 1.11 -13.49 4.04
C GLY A 32 2.23 -13.50 3.00
N ALA A 33 2.48 -12.37 2.33
CA ALA A 33 3.44 -12.20 1.25
C ALA A 33 4.62 -11.32 1.69
N ALA A 34 5.24 -11.62 2.85
CA ALA A 34 6.24 -10.75 3.49
C ALA A 34 7.41 -10.30 2.59
N LYS A 35 7.76 -11.10 1.56
CA LYS A 35 8.81 -10.77 0.58
C LYS A 35 8.35 -9.86 -0.57
N SER A 36 7.07 -9.52 -0.62
CA SER A 36 6.43 -8.78 -1.73
C SER A 36 6.29 -7.28 -1.48
N SER A 37 7.04 -6.72 -0.53
CA SER A 37 7.03 -5.28 -0.20
C SER A 37 7.20 -4.38 -1.43
N ARG A 38 8.05 -4.78 -2.38
CA ARG A 38 8.27 -4.03 -3.63
C ARG A 38 7.00 -4.02 -4.50
N MET A 39 6.27 -5.13 -4.58
CA MET A 39 5.00 -5.20 -5.30
C MET A 39 3.93 -4.32 -4.66
N VAL A 40 3.90 -4.20 -3.32
CA VAL A 40 3.02 -3.26 -2.62
C VAL A 40 3.35 -1.81 -3.03
N GLY A 41 4.63 -1.46 -3.13
CA GLY A 41 5.06 -0.15 -3.64
C GLY A 41 4.61 0.12 -5.09
N HIS A 42 4.69 -0.90 -5.95
CA HIS A 42 4.13 -0.81 -7.30
C HIS A 42 2.62 -0.60 -7.28
N ALA A 43 1.86 -1.38 -6.51
CA ALA A 43 0.42 -1.18 -6.36
C ALA A 43 0.09 0.24 -5.88
N MET A 44 0.80 0.75 -4.87
CA MET A 44 0.61 2.13 -4.38
C MET A 44 0.90 3.21 -5.44
N SER A 45 1.77 2.94 -6.41
CA SER A 45 2.01 3.85 -7.53
C SER A 45 0.81 3.98 -8.48
N TYR A 46 -0.04 2.95 -8.57
CA TYR A 46 -1.28 2.93 -9.37
C TYR A 46 -2.53 3.25 -8.55
N ALA A 47 -2.42 3.40 -7.24
CA ALA A 47 -3.55 3.61 -6.33
C ALA A 47 -4.36 4.90 -6.64
N GLY A 48 -3.76 5.88 -7.33
CA GLY A 48 -4.44 7.12 -7.73
C GLY A 48 -5.57 6.92 -8.75
N THR A 49 -5.57 5.82 -9.50
CA THR A 49 -6.64 5.48 -10.45
C THR A 49 -7.60 4.43 -9.90
N ALA A 50 -7.38 3.94 -8.68
CA ALA A 50 -8.19 2.90 -8.08
C ALA A 50 -9.53 3.45 -7.58
N HIS A 51 -10.59 2.65 -7.74
CA HIS A 51 -11.92 2.95 -7.21
C HIS A 51 -12.40 1.77 -6.34
N PRO A 52 -12.87 2.01 -5.11
CA PRO A 52 -12.95 3.30 -4.41
C PRO A 52 -11.57 3.85 -4.00
N TYR A 53 -11.52 5.15 -3.68
CA TYR A 53 -10.29 5.89 -3.33
C TYR A 53 -9.40 5.13 -2.33
N VAL A 54 -8.09 5.14 -2.60
CA VAL A 54 -7.07 4.50 -1.77
C VAL A 54 -6.18 5.57 -1.13
N PRO A 55 -6.02 5.61 0.20
CA PRO A 55 -5.21 6.62 0.89
C PRO A 55 -3.70 6.31 0.80
N ALA A 56 -3.14 6.32 -0.41
CA ALA A 56 -1.75 5.91 -0.68
C ALA A 56 -0.69 6.71 0.10
N HIS A 57 -0.98 7.97 0.46
CA HIS A 57 -0.13 8.81 1.33
C HIS A 57 0.06 8.23 2.74
N ARG A 58 -0.73 7.24 3.16
CA ARG A 58 -0.57 6.57 4.47
C ARG A 58 0.35 5.36 4.42
N VAL A 59 0.86 5.01 3.24
CA VAL A 59 1.76 3.88 3.04
C VAL A 59 3.15 4.42 2.69
N VAL A 60 4.11 4.21 3.59
CA VAL A 60 5.46 4.77 3.52
C VAL A 60 6.53 3.68 3.39
N ASN A 61 7.77 4.08 3.13
CA ASN A 61 8.90 3.15 3.14
C ASN A 61 9.27 2.69 4.57
N SER A 62 10.24 1.79 4.69
CA SER A 62 10.73 1.29 5.99
C SER A 62 11.32 2.36 6.90
N SER A 63 11.76 3.48 6.32
CA SER A 63 12.29 4.64 7.06
C SER A 63 11.20 5.65 7.45
N GLY A 64 9.93 5.37 7.16
CA GLY A 64 8.80 6.24 7.48
C GLY A 64 8.62 7.43 6.54
N LEU A 65 9.36 7.47 5.41
CA LEU A 65 9.32 8.57 4.45
C LEU A 65 8.39 8.24 3.28
N LEU A 66 7.75 9.28 2.74
CA LEU A 66 6.99 9.19 1.50
C LEU A 66 7.95 8.95 0.33
N THR A 67 7.59 7.99 -0.51
CA THR A 67 8.31 7.70 -1.75
C THR A 67 7.39 7.95 -2.93
N GLY A 68 7.85 8.75 -3.89
CA GLY A 68 7.07 9.15 -5.07
C GLY A 68 7.88 10.08 -5.97
N LYS A 69 7.35 10.37 -7.16
CA LYS A 69 8.01 11.09 -8.27
C LYS A 69 8.40 12.56 -7.98
N PHE A 70 8.14 13.05 -6.76
CA PHE A 70 8.40 14.43 -6.33
C PHE A 70 9.24 14.48 -5.03
N HIS A 71 10.17 13.54 -4.88
CA HIS A 71 11.47 13.87 -4.30
C HIS A 71 12.42 14.18 -5.45
#